data_AF-A0A223KW43-F1
#
_entry.id   AF-A0A223KW43-F1
#
_cell.length_a   1.000
_cell.length_b   1.000
_cell.length_c   1.000
_cell.angle_alpha   90.00
_cell.angle_beta   90.00
_cell.angle_gamma   90.00
#
_symmetry.space_group_name_H-M   'P 1'
#
loop_
_entity.id
_entity.type
_entity.pdbx_description
1 polymer ?
#
loop_
_entity_poly.entity_id
_entity_poly.type
_entity_poly.pdbx_seq_one_letter_code
_entity_poly.pdbx_strand_id
1 'polypeptide(L)' 'MELKLIDSNTTPHAGYGAGSGEVIKEEYQCPCGHAKVIYEKDAIPGFRDSDIWCTCKECNDKYEFRRGVAYER' A
#
# COMPACT_ATOMS: atom_id res chain seq x y z
N MET A 1 4.09 5.56 -13.77
CA MET A 1 5.44 5.75 -13.20
C MET A 1 5.66 4.76 -12.07
N GLU A 2 6.89 4.25 -11.93
CA GLU A 2 7.24 3.37 -10.81
C GLU A 2 7.57 4.20 -9.56
N LEU A 3 7.12 3.75 -8.39
CA LEU A 3 7.39 4.39 -7.12
C LEU A 3 8.56 3.70 -6.41
N LYS A 4 9.38 4.50 -5.73
CA LYS A 4 10.51 3.98 -4.95
C LYS A 4 10.01 3.40 -3.64
N LEU A 5 10.22 2.10 -3.40
CA LEU A 5 9.96 1.48 -2.10
C LEU A 5 10.93 2.06 -1.05
N ILE A 6 10.38 2.52 0.08
CA ILE A 6 11.11 3.05 1.23
C ILE A 6 11.17 2.00 2.33
N ASP A 7 10.03 1.37 2.62
CA ASP A 7 9.90 0.38 3.69
C ASP A 7 8.90 -0.70 3.28
N SER A 8 9.12 -1.93 3.75
CA SER A 8 8.17 -3.02 3.62
C SER A 8 8.17 -3.87 4.89
N ASN A 9 6.98 -4.17 5.37
CA ASN A 9 6.75 -5.01 6.52
C ASN A 9 5.68 -6.05 6.21
N THR A 10 5.95 -7.29 6.60
CA THR A 10 4.97 -8.37 6.57
C THR A 10 4.84 -8.91 7.99
N THR A 11 3.64 -8.84 8.54
CA THR A 11 3.35 -9.36 9.89
C THR A 11 2.45 -10.58 9.80
N PRO A 12 2.82 -11.72 10.41
CA PRO A 12 1.97 -12.90 10.42
C PRO A 12 0.70 -12.66 11.23
N HIS A 13 -0.41 -13.23 10.76
CA HIS A 13 -1.72 -13.13 11.41
C HIS A 13 -2.34 -14.52 11.56
N ALA A 14 -2.81 -14.85 12.76
CA ALA A 14 -3.39 -16.17 13.07
C ALA A 14 -4.68 -16.47 12.27
N GLY A 15 -5.32 -15.43 11.74
CA GLY A 15 -6.57 -15.50 11.01
C GLY A 15 -7.79 -15.63 11.91
N TYR A 16 -8.96 -15.74 11.31
CA TYR A 16 -10.25 -15.75 12.00
C TYR A 16 -11.02 -17.07 11.74
N GLY A 17 -10.30 -18.20 11.77
CA GLY A 17 -10.86 -19.55 11.61
C GLY A 17 -10.76 -20.14 10.20
N ALA A 18 -10.51 -19.35 9.16
CA ALA A 18 -10.31 -19.83 7.78
C ALA A 18 -8.84 -20.19 7.43
N GLY A 19 -7.93 -20.00 8.39
CA GLY A 19 -6.49 -20.23 8.24
C GLY A 19 -5.65 -18.99 8.55
N SER A 20 -4.37 -19.21 8.81
CA SER A 20 -3.40 -18.12 9.01
C SER A 20 -3.11 -17.39 7.70
N GLY A 21 -2.69 -16.13 7.82
CA GLY A 21 -2.19 -15.35 6.70
C GLY A 21 -1.23 -14.28 7.17
N GLU A 22 -1.18 -13.18 6.44
CA GLU A 22 -0.25 -12.08 6.71
C GLU A 22 -0.89 -10.73 6.39
N VAL A 23 -0.45 -9.71 7.12
CA VAL A 23 -0.73 -8.31 6.81
C VAL A 23 0.52 -7.74 6.17
N ILE A 24 0.38 -7.24 4.94
CA ILE A 24 1.45 -6.63 4.16
C ILE A 24 1.28 -5.12 4.26
N LYS A 25 2.34 -4.42 4.62
CA LYS A 25 2.43 -2.96 4.60
C LYS A 25 3.66 -2.53 3.81
N GLU A 26 3.46 -1.68 2.82
CA GLU A 26 4.54 -1.14 2.00
C GLU A 26 4.43 0.38 1.93
N GLU A 27 5.55 1.05 2.13
CA GLU A 27 5.67 2.50 2.04
C GLU A 27 6.52 2.86 0.83
N TYR A 28 5.97 3.67 -0.06
CA TYR A 28 6.67 4.19 -1.23
C TYR A 28 6.87 5.69 -1.11
N GLN A 29 7.92 6.19 -1.75
CA GLN A 29 8.10 7.62 -1.96
C GLN A 29 7.06 8.11 -2.98
N CYS A 30 6.32 9.17 -2.66
CA CYS A 30 5.40 9.77 -3.61
C CYS A 30 6.17 10.47 -4.77
N PRO A 31 5.53 10.74 -5.92
CA PRO A 31 6.18 11.32 -7.10
C PRO A 31 6.94 12.62 -6.86
N CYS A 32 6.44 13.50 -5.97
CA CYS A 32 7.10 14.76 -5.66
C CYS A 32 8.23 14.63 -4.61
N GLY A 33 8.36 13.46 -3.97
CA GLY A 33 9.41 13.18 -2.99
C GLY A 33 9.18 13.74 -1.58
N HIS A 34 8.13 14.54 -1.36
CA HIS A 34 7.88 15.21 -0.08
C HIS A 34 7.12 14.38 0.97
N ALA A 35 6.52 13.26 0.54
CA ALA A 35 5.63 12.43 1.35
C ALA A 35 5.64 10.98 0.85
N LYS A 36 4.73 10.15 1.40
CA LYS A 36 4.69 8.71 1.16
C LYS A 36 3.35 8.26 0.58
N VAL A 37 3.38 7.14 -0.13
CA VAL A 37 2.22 6.35 -0.52
C VAL A 37 2.27 5.08 0.32
N ILE A 38 1.19 4.76 1.00
CA ILE A 38 1.10 3.61 1.89
C ILE A 38 0.14 2.62 1.23
N TYR A 39 0.61 1.39 1.06
CA TYR A 39 -0.18 0.25 0.61
C TYR A 39 -0.30 -0.72 1.77
N GLU A 40 -1.53 -1.08 2.12
CA GLU A 40 -1.81 -2.13 3.10
C GLU A 40 -2.68 -3.21 2.45
N LYS A 41 -2.40 -4.48 2.76
CA LYS A 41 -3.19 -5.61 2.30
C LYS A 41 -3.26 -6.70 3.35
N ASP A 42 -4.49 -7.11 3.63
CA ASP A 42 -4.78 -8.32 4.38
C ASP A 42 -4.74 -9.52 3.45
N ALA A 43 -3.64 -10.27 3.48
CA ALA A 43 -3.49 -11.56 2.83
C ALA A 43 -3.89 -12.69 3.80
N ILE A 44 -5.03 -12.51 4.47
CA ILE A 44 -5.62 -13.47 5.40
C ILE A 44 -6.71 -14.26 4.66
N PRO A 45 -6.73 -15.60 4.72
CA PRO A 45 -7.81 -16.40 4.14
C PRO A 45 -9.20 -15.90 4.56
N GLY A 46 -10.08 -15.68 3.58
CA GLY A 46 -11.43 -15.13 3.81
C GLY A 46 -11.49 -13.60 3.84
N PHE A 47 -10.35 -12.91 3.84
CA PHE A 47 -10.24 -11.45 3.72
C PHE A 47 -9.60 -11.10 2.37
N ARG A 48 -10.11 -10.07 1.72
CA ARG A 48 -9.61 -9.56 0.43
C ARG A 48 -9.58 -8.04 0.43
N ASP A 49 -9.16 -7.46 1.55
CA ASP A 49 -9.07 -6.02 1.67
C ASP A 49 -7.65 -5.55 1.37
N SER A 50 -7.56 -4.50 0.56
CA SER A 50 -6.33 -3.76 0.36
C SER A 50 -6.67 -2.30 0.16
N ASP A 51 -5.95 -1.44 0.87
CA ASP A 51 -6.10 0.00 0.76
C ASP A 51 -4.78 0.62 0.28
N ILE A 52 -4.91 1.74 -0.42
CA ILE A 52 -3.77 2.53 -0.85
C ILE A 52 -4.10 4.00 -0.78
N TRP A 53 -3.24 4.75 -0.10
CA TRP A 53 -3.43 6.18 0.08
C TRP A 53 -2.09 6.93 0.05
N CYS A 54 -2.16 8.20 -0.33
CA CYS A 54 -1.02 9.10 -0.32
C CYS A 54 -1.23 10.21 0.71
N THR A 55 -0.20 10.50 1.51
CA THR A 55 -0.23 11.60 2.47
C THR A 55 0.09 12.96 1.82
N CYS A 56 0.46 12.98 0.54
CA CYS A 56 0.65 14.19 -0.24
C CYS A 56 -0.67 14.60 -0.92
N LYS A 57 -1.25 15.74 -0.53
CA LYS A 57 -2.47 16.26 -1.17
C LYS A 57 -2.27 16.53 -2.66
N GLU A 58 -1.17 17.19 -3.03
CA GLU A 58 -0.89 17.52 -4.44
C GLU A 58 -0.78 16.28 -5.32
N CYS A 59 -0.09 15.24 -4.85
CA CYS A 59 0.00 14.01 -5.62
C CYS A 59 -1.31 13.23 -5.62
N ASN A 60 -2.13 13.32 -4.58
CA ASN A 60 -3.44 12.66 -4.53
C ASN A 60 -4.46 13.28 -5.50
N ASP A 61 -4.29 14.56 -5.83
CA ASP A 61 -5.10 15.24 -6.85
C ASP A 61 -4.64 14.87 -8.27
N LYS A 62 -3.33 14.70 -8.48
CA LYS A 62 -2.71 14.47 -9.79
C LYS A 62 -2.59 13.00 -10.21
N TYR A 63 -2.51 12.08 -9.25
CA TYR A 63 -2.18 10.68 -9.51
C TYR A 63 -3.22 9.71 -8.93
N GLU A 64 -3.46 8.62 -9.64
CA GLU A 64 -4.02 7.37 -9.11
C GLU A 64 -2.88 6.45 -8.66
N PHE A 65 -2.98 5.91 -7.45
CA PHE A 65 -1.96 5.03 -6.88
C PHE A 65 -2.37 3.57 -6.94
N ARG A 66 -1.43 2.70 -7.30
CA ARG A 66 -1.49 1.25 -7.09
C ARG A 66 -0.19 0.78 -6.44
N ARG A 67 -0.16 -0.48 -6.00
CA ARG A 67 1.03 -1.07 -5.37
C ARG A 67 2.27 -0.87 -6.26
N GLY A 68 3.22 -0.05 -5.79
CA GLY A 68 4.48 0.25 -6.47
C GLY A 68 4.42 1.17 -7.68
N VAL A 69 3.24 1.70 -8.06
CA VAL A 69 3.09 2.51 -9.27
C VAL A 69 2.09 3.67 -9.07
N ALA A 70 2.30 4.75 -9.80
CA ALA A 70 1.35 5.85 -9.91
C ALA A 70 1.01 6.14 -11.37
N TYR A 71 -0.23 6.53 -11.64
CA TYR A 71 -0.73 6.93 -12.96
C TYR A 71 -1.21 8.36 -12.89
N GLU A 72 -0.84 9.21 -13.84
CA GLU A 72 -1.42 10.55 -13.93
C GLU A 72 -2.91 10.44 -14.27
N ARG A 73 -3.71 11.29 -13.62
CA ARG A 73 -5.16 11.41 -13.88
C ARG A 73 -5.45 12.28 -15.09
#